data_AF-A0A849WV53-F1
#
_entry.id   AF-A0A849WV53-F1
#
_cell.length_a   1.000
_cell.length_b   1.000
_cell.length_c   1.000
_cell.angle_alpha   90.00
_cell.angle_beta   90.00
_cell.angle_gamma   90.00
#
_symmetry.space_group_name_H-M   'P 1'
#
loop_
_entity.id
_entity.type
_entity.pdbx_description
1 polymer ?
#
loop_
_entity_poly.entity_id
_entity_poly.type
_entity_poly.pdbx_seq_one_letter_code
_entity_poly.pdbx_strand_id
1 'polypeptide(L)' 'MRYLIYCGLALFLSSCTHIKEKNNSENNQPPPKLLKPEVKKIWIPPVIKNGGIEWEEGHYLYRIERDTTWSR' A
#
# COMPACT_ATOMS: atom_id res chain seq x y z
N MET A 1 36.08 48.74 -17.29
CA MET A 1 36.11 47.26 -17.42
C MET A 1 35.35 46.49 -16.34
N ARG A 2 35.04 47.08 -15.17
CA ARG A 2 34.30 46.38 -14.10
C ARG A 2 32.80 46.19 -14.39
N TYR A 3 32.18 47.12 -15.14
CA TYR A 3 30.75 47.06 -15.51
C TYR A 3 30.42 46.06 -16.63
N LEU A 4 31.39 45.76 -17.52
CA LEU A 4 31.19 44.78 -18.60
C LEU A 4 31.07 43.35 -18.06
N ILE A 5 31.72 43.06 -16.93
CA ILE A 5 31.67 41.76 -16.26
C ILE A 5 30.27 41.49 -15.67
N TYR A 6 29.61 42.52 -15.14
CA TYR A 6 28.26 42.40 -14.59
C TYR A 6 27.18 42.21 -15.66
N CYS A 7 27.34 42.82 -16.85
CA CYS A 7 26.41 42.60 -17.97
C CYS A 7 26.51 41.18 -18.55
N GLY A 8 27.70 40.57 -18.59
CA GLY A 8 27.86 39.19 -19.06
C GLY A 8 27.20 38.15 -18.13
N LEU A 9 27.20 38.40 -16.81
CA LEU A 9 26.67 37.46 -15.82
C LEU A 9 25.13 37.34 -15.87
N ALA A 10 24.43 38.41 -16.27
CA ALA A 10 22.97 38.43 -16.32
C ALA A 10 22.36 37.54 -17.43
N LEU A 11 23.10 37.30 -18.52
CA LEU A 11 22.63 36.50 -19.66
C LEU A 11 22.66 34.99 -19.39
N PHE A 12 23.40 34.51 -18.38
CA PHE A 12 23.47 33.09 -18.03
C PHE A 12 22.32 32.61 -17.15
N LEU A 13 21.55 33.51 -16.53
CA LEU A 13 20.45 33.17 -15.62
C LEU A 13 19.10 32.98 -16.32
N SER A 14 19.01 33.21 -17.63
CA SER A 14 17.75 33.17 -18.39
C SER A 14 17.38 31.77 -18.92
N SER A 15 18.14 30.72 -18.60
CA SER A 15 17.80 29.35 -18.98
C SER A 15 16.81 28.73 -17.99
N CYS A 16 15.58 29.27 -17.95
CA CYS A 16 14.45 28.58 -17.33
C CYS A 16 14.09 27.36 -18.18
N THR A 17 14.49 26.18 -17.73
CA THR A 17 14.05 24.92 -18.32
C THR A 17 12.55 24.77 -18.10
N HIS A 18 11.74 25.01 -19.13
CA HIS A 18 10.33 24.65 -19.12
C HIS A 18 10.25 23.12 -19.23
N ILE A 19 10.21 22.41 -18.11
CA ILE A 19 9.80 21.01 -18.08
C ILE A 19 8.36 20.97 -18.56
N LYS A 20 8.17 20.57 -19.82
CA LYS A 20 6.86 20.21 -20.34
C LYS A 20 6.45 18.95 -19.57
N GLU A 21 5.39 19.04 -18.78
CA GLU A 21 4.78 17.89 -18.14
C GLU A 21 4.45 16.90 -19.27
N LYS A 22 5.24 15.83 -19.37
CA LYS A 22 4.91 14.72 -20.25
C LYS A 22 3.67 14.13 -19.60
N ASN A 23 2.51 14.37 -20.22
CA ASN A 23 1.29 13.66 -19.91
C ASN A 23 1.60 12.18 -20.13
N ASN A 24 2.08 11.52 -19.08
CA ASN A 24 2.15 10.08 -19.01
C ASN A 24 0.69 9.64 -19.05
N SER A 25 0.22 9.31 -20.24
CA SER A 25 -0.90 8.40 -20.44
C SER A 25 -0.46 6.98 -19.99
N GLU A 26 0.13 6.88 -18.80
CA GLU A 26 0.47 5.60 -18.19
C GLU A 26 -0.73 5.19 -17.33
N ASN A 27 -1.39 4.14 -17.82
CA ASN A 27 -2.33 3.28 -17.11
C ASN A 27 -3.62 3.93 -16.58
N ASN A 28 -4.61 4.00 -17.48
CA ASN A 28 -6.04 3.92 -17.12
C ASN A 28 -6.43 2.52 -16.61
N GLN A 29 -5.53 1.81 -15.92
CA GLN A 29 -5.91 0.57 -15.24
C GLN A 29 -6.52 0.95 -13.90
N PRO A 30 -7.74 0.48 -13.59
CA PRO A 30 -8.33 0.73 -12.29
C PRO A 30 -7.36 0.21 -11.21
N PRO A 31 -7.20 0.93 -10.09
CA PRO A 31 -6.34 0.46 -9.01
C PRO A 31 -6.81 -0.93 -8.57
N PRO A 32 -5.89 -1.86 -8.28
CA PRO A 32 -6.24 -3.21 -7.86
C PRO A 32 -7.16 -3.13 -6.63
N LYS A 33 -8.31 -3.80 -6.71
CA LYS A 33 -9.30 -3.78 -5.63
C LYS A 33 -8.79 -4.64 -4.48
N LEU A 34 -8.82 -4.07 -3.28
CA LEU A 34 -8.64 -4.86 -2.06
C LEU A 34 -9.82 -5.81 -1.92
N LEU A 35 -9.56 -7.12 -1.91
CA LEU A 35 -10.57 -8.12 -1.60
C LEU A 35 -11.07 -7.88 -0.17
N LYS A 36 -12.36 -8.11 0.07
CA LYS A 36 -12.90 -8.02 1.44
C LYS A 36 -12.43 -9.25 2.22
N PRO A 37 -11.99 -9.10 3.48
CA PRO A 37 -11.62 -10.24 4.30
C PRO A 37 -12.84 -11.14 4.52
N GLU A 38 -12.65 -12.44 4.35
CA GLU A 38 -13.71 -13.43 4.60
C GLU A 38 -13.70 -13.81 6.08
N VAL A 39 -14.90 -13.89 6.67
CA VAL A 39 -15.08 -14.32 8.05
C VAL A 39 -15.72 -15.70 8.05
N LYS A 40 -14.98 -16.70 8.53
CA LYS A 40 -15.47 -18.07 8.68
C LYS A 40 -15.83 -18.36 10.13
N LYS A 41 -17.04 -18.87 10.35
CA LYS A 41 -17.50 -19.39 11.63
C LYS A 41 -17.14 -20.87 11.72
N ILE A 42 -16.32 -21.22 12.71
CA ILE A 42 -15.82 -22.58 12.92
C ILE A 42 -16.27 -23.04 14.30
N TRP A 43 -16.84 -24.25 14.39
CA TRP A 43 -17.13 -24.88 15.68
C TRP A 43 -15.90 -25.65 16.15
N ILE A 44 -15.44 -25.38 17.36
CA ILE A 44 -14.36 -26.14 18.01
C ILE A 44 -15.02 -27.09 19.00
N PRO A 45 -14.84 -28.42 18.85
CA PRO A 45 -15.40 -29.38 19.79
C PRO A 45 -14.71 -29.27 21.16
N PRO A 46 -15.39 -29.68 22.23
CA PRO A 46 -14.77 -29.72 23.55
C PRO A 46 -13.58 -30.68 23.58
N VAL A 47 -12.54 -30.34 24.33
CA VAL A 47 -11.33 -31.16 24.43
C VAL A 47 -10.69 -31.07 25.81
N ILE A 48 -10.06 -32.17 26.24
CA ILE A 48 -9.24 -32.23 27.44
C ILE A 48 -7.80 -31.85 27.06
N LYS A 49 -7.26 -30.81 27.69
CA LYS A 49 -5.89 -30.33 27.48
C LYS A 49 -4.99 -30.72 28.65
N ASN A 50 -3.68 -30.53 28.46
CA ASN A 50 -2.65 -30.70 29.49
C ASN A 50 -2.75 -32.03 30.24
N GLY A 51 -2.97 -33.13 29.50
CA GLY A 51 -2.96 -34.49 30.05
C GLY A 51 -4.11 -34.79 31.04
N GLY A 52 -5.20 -34.03 31.04
CA GLY A 52 -6.33 -34.26 31.95
C GLY A 52 -6.64 -33.12 32.92
N ILE A 53 -5.80 -32.09 32.95
CA ILE A 53 -5.87 -31.03 33.96
C ILE A 53 -6.84 -29.92 33.56
N GLU A 54 -7.00 -29.69 32.25
CA GLU A 54 -7.81 -28.60 31.72
C GLU A 54 -8.92 -29.14 30.82
N TRP A 55 -10.12 -28.59 30.99
CA TRP A 55 -11.27 -28.83 30.13
C TRP A 55 -11.59 -27.57 29.35
N GLU A 56 -11.64 -27.69 28.02
CA GLU A 56 -12.12 -26.63 27.14
C GLU A 56 -13.52 -26.97 26.64
N GLU A 57 -14.49 -26.11 26.97
CA GLU A 57 -15.84 -26.24 26.44
C GLU A 57 -15.88 -25.91 24.95
N GLY A 58 -16.71 -26.65 24.21
CA GLY A 58 -16.90 -26.42 22.78
C GLY A 58 -17.46 -25.04 22.52
N HIS A 59 -16.88 -24.30 21.59
CA HIS A 59 -17.24 -22.92 21.33
C HIS A 59 -17.07 -22.55 19.85
N TYR A 60 -17.68 -21.43 19.47
CA TYR A 60 -17.51 -20.88 18.12
C TYR A 60 -16.30 -19.97 18.05
N LEU A 61 -15.46 -20.21 17.04
CA LEU A 61 -14.35 -19.35 16.66
C LEU A 61 -14.69 -18.65 15.34
N TYR A 62 -14.50 -17.33 15.30
CA TYR A 62 -14.57 -16.56 14.07
C TYR A 62 -13.15 -16.29 13.56
N ARG A 63 -12.79 -16.91 12.43
CA ARG A 63 -11.49 -16.68 11.80
C ARG A 63 -11.65 -15.68 10.67
N ILE A 64 -10.86 -14.60 10.74
CA ILE A 64 -10.77 -13.59 9.68
C ILE A 64 -9.59 -13.99 8.79
N GLU A 65 -9.88 -14.43 7.57
CA GLU A 65 -8.84 -14.71 6.57
C GLU A 65 -8.42 -13.39 5.93
N ARG A 66 -7.17 -13.00 6.19
CA ARG A 66 -6.57 -11.75 5.71
C ARG A 66 -5.78 -11.95 4.40
N ASP A 67 -6.13 -12.95 3.60
CA ASP A 67 -5.49 -13.22 2.31
C ASP A 67 -5.96 -12.21 1.24
N THR A 68 -5.97 -10.92 1.61
CA THR A 68 -6.17 -9.79 0.73
C THR A 68 -4.90 -9.62 -0.10
N THR A 69 -4.79 -10.45 -1.12
CA THR A 69 -3.78 -10.28 -2.15
C THR A 69 -4.32 -9.26 -3.16
N TRP A 70 -3.48 -8.35 -3.63
CA TRP A 70 -3.85 -7.44 -4.70
C TRP A 70 -4.30 -8.26 -5.92
N SER A 71 -5.57 -8.16 -6.33
CA SER A 71 -6.03 -8.82 -7.55
C SER A 71 -5.46 -8.06 -8.76
N ARG A 72 -4.70 -8.75 -9.62
CA ARG A 72 -4.15 -8.20 -10.87
C ARG A 72 -5.24 -7.91 -11.90
#